data_AF-A0A7C0Z6A1-F1
#
_entry.id   AF-A0A7C0Z6A1-F1
#
_cell.length_a   1.000
_cell.length_b   1.000
_cell.length_c   1.000
_cell.angle_alpha   90.00
_cell.angle_beta   90.00
_cell.angle_gamma   90.00
#
_symmetry.space_group_name_H-M   'P 1'
#
loop_
_entity.id
_entity.type
_entity.pdbx_description
1 polymer ?
#
loop_
_entity_poly.entity_id
_entity_poly.type
_entity_poly.pdbx_seq_one_letter_code
_entity_poly.pdbx_strand_id
1 'polypeptide(L)'
;MEGEEEREEERETEGELEKRIMGLEEGLRRLSENVMKTTSDLKETVSALRDAIVDIRSAISEIENPFNILRVITTEKDIEKLDRLKGVQPPPRAEQPPQQQEEQLEEVDIEASEQPVEAAPPRPISLRGRFTILKWIWSLLDLGLEPEDINSLSEYCEHLGYLPEGSSWFISRLTPIVEKARVKGISVEELILNIYGAAAASGIALRPEDAMEAVFDALRLSAAPRCR
;
A
#
# COMPACT_ATOMS: atom_id res chain seq x y z
N MET A 1 -62.57 10.90 39.56
CA MET A 1 -61.44 11.83 39.57
C MET A 1 -60.15 11.05 39.39
N GLU A 2 -59.84 10.05 40.23
CA GLU A 2 -58.61 9.23 40.09
C GLU A 2 -58.45 8.54 38.72
N GLY A 3 -59.52 7.97 38.14
CA GLY A 3 -59.43 7.29 36.83
C GLY A 3 -59.39 8.20 35.59
N GLU A 4 -59.55 9.52 35.76
CA GLU A 4 -59.35 10.49 34.65
C GLU A 4 -57.91 11.03 34.64
N GLU A 5 -57.29 11.23 35.82
CA GLU A 5 -55.88 11.59 35.95
C GLU A 5 -54.95 10.49 35.42
N GLU A 6 -55.20 9.21 35.77
CA GLU A 6 -54.39 8.09 35.25
C GLU A 6 -54.44 7.98 33.71
N ARG A 7 -55.59 8.29 33.09
CA ARG A 7 -55.73 8.29 31.62
C ARG A 7 -55.09 9.49 30.93
N GLU A 8 -54.95 10.62 31.62
CA GLU A 8 -54.23 11.78 31.10
C GLU A 8 -52.71 11.55 31.19
N GLU A 9 -52.20 10.98 32.29
CA GLU A 9 -50.79 10.62 32.42
C GLU A 9 -50.35 9.54 31.42
N GLU A 10 -51.18 8.52 31.16
CA GLU A 10 -50.91 7.52 30.11
C GLU A 10 -50.85 8.15 28.71
N ARG A 11 -51.72 9.12 28.40
CA ARG A 11 -51.70 9.83 27.10
C ARG A 11 -50.49 10.75 26.94
N GLU A 12 -50.05 11.40 28.02
CA GLU A 12 -48.85 12.24 27.99
C GLU A 12 -47.59 11.41 27.77
N THR A 13 -47.49 10.25 28.42
CA THR A 13 -46.35 9.33 28.27
C THR A 13 -46.31 8.66 26.89
N GLU A 14 -47.47 8.28 26.33
CA GLU A 14 -47.56 7.82 24.94
C GLU A 14 -47.12 8.90 23.94
N GLY A 15 -47.56 10.14 24.12
CA GLY A 15 -47.16 11.26 23.26
C GLY A 15 -45.67 11.61 23.36
N GLU A 16 -45.03 11.39 24.51
CA GLU A 16 -43.58 11.56 24.67
C GLU A 16 -42.79 10.42 24.01
N LEU A 17 -43.28 9.18 24.11
CA LEU A 17 -42.71 8.03 23.42
C LEU A 17 -42.77 8.19 21.90
N GLU A 18 -43.90 8.64 21.34
CA GLU A 18 -44.05 8.90 19.90
C GLU A 18 -43.07 9.99 19.41
N LYS A 19 -42.87 11.05 20.19
CA LYS A 19 -41.87 12.10 19.86
C LYS A 19 -40.45 11.54 19.84
N ARG A 20 -40.09 10.67 20.78
CA ARG A 20 -38.77 10.02 20.82
C ARG A 20 -38.58 9.08 19.64
N ILE A 21 -39.61 8.33 19.27
CA ILE A 21 -39.59 7.43 18.09
C ILE A 21 -39.40 8.24 16.81
N MET A 22 -40.17 9.30 16.60
CA MET A 22 -39.97 10.18 15.43
C MET A 22 -38.56 10.77 15.36
N GLY A 23 -37.99 11.18 16.51
CA GLY A 23 -36.61 11.69 16.56
C GLY A 23 -35.57 10.63 16.18
N LEU A 24 -35.79 9.39 16.60
CA LEU A 24 -34.93 8.26 16.23
C LEU A 24 -35.07 7.89 14.76
N GLU A 25 -36.28 7.89 14.21
CA GLU A 25 -36.54 7.62 12.79
C GLU A 25 -35.87 8.68 11.90
N GLU A 26 -35.99 9.95 12.25
CA GLU A 26 -35.33 11.05 11.54
C GLU A 26 -33.80 10.94 11.64
N GLY A 27 -33.28 10.59 12.82
CA GLY A 27 -31.84 10.33 13.02
C GLY A 27 -31.33 9.16 12.19
N LEU A 28 -32.09 8.06 12.13
CA LEU A 28 -31.77 6.87 11.34
C LEU A 28 -31.79 7.20 9.84
N ARG A 29 -32.75 8.02 9.40
CA ARG A 29 -32.86 8.45 8.02
C ARG A 29 -31.67 9.31 7.60
N ARG A 30 -31.27 10.28 8.42
CA ARG A 30 -30.07 11.10 8.19
C ARG A 30 -28.79 10.27 8.20
N LEU A 31 -28.69 9.30 9.12
CA LEU A 31 -27.54 8.40 9.18
C LEU A 31 -27.46 7.54 7.91
N SER A 32 -28.59 6.99 7.47
CA SER A 32 -28.67 6.22 6.23
C SER A 32 -28.25 7.06 5.01
N GLU A 33 -28.71 8.31 4.91
CA GLU A 33 -28.31 9.23 3.84
C GLU A 33 -26.80 9.53 3.88
N ASN A 34 -26.25 9.79 5.07
CA ASN A 34 -24.82 10.02 5.24
C ASN A 34 -23.99 8.78 4.87
N VAL A 35 -24.43 7.59 5.27
CA VAL A 35 -23.75 6.32 4.93
C VAL A 35 -23.80 6.06 3.42
N MET A 36 -24.94 6.31 2.76
CA MET A 36 -25.02 6.18 1.31
C MET A 36 -24.11 7.18 0.60
N LYS A 37 -24.04 8.42 1.10
CA LYS A 37 -23.15 9.44 0.56
C LYS A 37 -21.68 9.07 0.72
N THR A 38 -21.25 8.69 1.92
CA THR A 38 -19.85 8.28 2.16
C THR A 38 -19.48 7.03 1.37
N THR A 39 -20.40 6.09 1.20
CA THR A 39 -20.20 4.90 0.36
C THR A 39 -20.03 5.29 -1.12
N SER A 40 -20.84 6.24 -1.60
CA SER A 40 -20.73 6.77 -2.96
C SER A 40 -19.41 7.49 -3.18
N ASP A 41 -19.02 8.38 -2.27
CA ASP A 41 -17.76 9.14 -2.32
C ASP A 41 -16.56 8.18 -2.29
N LEU A 42 -16.62 7.12 -1.47
CA LEU A 42 -15.60 6.07 -1.44
C LEU A 42 -15.53 5.32 -2.78
N LYS A 43 -16.67 4.98 -3.38
CA LYS A 43 -16.71 4.32 -4.69
C LYS A 43 -16.10 5.20 -5.79
N GLU A 44 -16.37 6.50 -5.76
CA GLU A 44 -15.81 7.47 -6.71
C GLU A 44 -14.29 7.58 -6.55
N THR A 45 -13.80 7.73 -5.32
CA THR A 45 -12.35 7.79 -5.05
C THR A 45 -11.61 6.51 -5.43
N VAL A 46 -12.22 5.34 -5.22
CA VAL A 46 -11.66 4.05 -5.67
C VAL A 46 -11.61 3.96 -7.20
N SER A 47 -12.63 4.47 -7.90
CA SER A 47 -12.62 4.53 -9.37
C SER A 47 -11.49 5.44 -9.86
N ALA A 48 -11.36 6.64 -9.29
CA ALA A 48 -10.30 7.57 -9.66
C ALA A 48 -8.89 7.00 -9.43
N LEU A 49 -8.69 6.26 -8.33
CA LEU A 49 -7.43 5.56 -8.06
C LEU A 49 -7.16 4.44 -9.07
N ARG A 50 -8.19 3.68 -9.45
CA ARG A 50 -8.06 2.64 -10.49
C ARG A 50 -7.64 3.26 -11.82
N ASP A 51 -8.26 4.36 -12.21
CA ASP A 51 -7.96 5.07 -13.46
C ASP A 51 -6.52 5.59 -13.44
N ALA A 52 -6.09 6.20 -12.32
CA ALA A 52 -4.70 6.64 -12.16
C ALA A 52 -3.68 5.50 -12.26
N ILE A 53 -4.00 4.30 -11.77
CA ILE A 53 -3.12 3.12 -11.91
C ILE A 53 -3.05 2.66 -13.37
N VAL A 54 -4.16 2.72 -14.11
CA VAL A 54 -4.19 2.41 -15.55
C VAL A 54 -3.31 3.41 -16.31
N ASP A 55 -3.41 4.70 -15.98
CA ASP A 55 -2.57 5.75 -16.58
C ASP A 55 -1.08 5.53 -16.28
N ILE A 56 -0.73 5.20 -15.03
CA ILE A 56 0.66 4.87 -14.64
C ILE A 56 1.15 3.65 -15.44
N ARG A 57 0.35 2.59 -15.56
CA ARG A 57 0.71 1.41 -16.34
C ARG A 57 0.90 1.75 -17.82
N SER A 58 0.06 2.63 -18.36
CA SER A 58 0.20 3.13 -19.74
C SER A 58 1.50 3.90 -19.90
N ALA A 59 1.80 4.85 -19.00
CA ALA A 59 3.04 5.61 -19.02
C ALA A 59 4.28 4.72 -18.86
N ILE A 60 4.22 3.70 -17.99
CA ILE A 60 5.28 2.70 -17.87
C ILE A 60 5.43 1.93 -19.18
N SER A 61 4.34 1.52 -19.83
CA SER A 61 4.41 0.83 -21.12
C SER A 61 4.97 1.72 -22.24
N GLU A 62 4.70 3.03 -22.19
CA GLU A 62 5.30 4.00 -23.10
C GLU A 62 6.81 4.18 -22.87
N ILE A 63 7.26 4.14 -21.61
CA ILE A 63 8.67 4.20 -21.20
C ILE A 63 9.37 2.87 -21.50
N GLU A 64 8.73 1.73 -21.24
CA GLU A 64 9.28 0.40 -21.49
C GLU A 64 9.52 0.17 -22.99
N ASN A 65 8.78 0.86 -23.86
CA ASN A 65 9.08 0.89 -25.28
C ASN A 65 10.36 1.72 -25.55
N PRO A 66 11.49 1.07 -25.89
CA PRO A 66 12.76 1.77 -26.07
C PRO A 66 12.73 2.76 -27.23
N PHE A 67 11.85 2.56 -28.22
CA PHE A 67 11.73 3.47 -29.36
C PHE A 67 11.07 4.80 -29.01
N ASN A 68 10.17 4.83 -28.03
CA ASN A 68 9.53 6.06 -27.56
C ASN A 68 10.52 6.93 -26.80
N ILE A 69 11.32 6.31 -25.91
CA ILE A 69 12.43 6.99 -25.23
C ILE A 69 13.44 7.52 -26.27
N LEU A 70 13.86 6.69 -27.21
CA LEU A 70 14.80 7.10 -28.25
C LEU A 70 14.25 8.28 -29.05
N ARG A 71 12.98 8.28 -29.44
CA ARG A 71 12.34 9.38 -30.16
C ARG A 71 12.35 10.70 -29.36
N VAL A 72 12.15 10.64 -28.05
CA VAL A 72 12.18 11.81 -27.15
C VAL A 72 13.63 12.30 -26.92
N ILE A 73 14.58 11.38 -26.75
CA ILE A 73 16.01 11.71 -26.59
C ILE A 73 16.62 12.21 -27.90
N THR A 74 16.19 11.67 -29.05
CA THR A 74 16.60 12.12 -30.38
C THR A 74 15.79 13.34 -30.86
N THR A 75 15.29 14.19 -29.96
CA THR A 75 14.58 15.40 -30.38
C THR A 75 15.52 16.35 -31.13
N GLU A 76 15.20 16.54 -32.42
CA GLU A 76 15.60 17.55 -33.43
C GLU A 76 17.08 18.01 -33.51
N LYS A 77 17.71 18.39 -32.41
CA LYS A 77 19.05 18.99 -32.38
C LYS A 77 20.17 18.03 -32.75
N ASP A 78 19.98 16.73 -32.54
CA ASP A 78 20.98 15.72 -32.90
C ASP A 78 20.75 15.14 -34.30
N ILE A 79 19.51 15.19 -34.81
CA ILE A 79 19.18 14.80 -36.18
C ILE A 79 19.75 15.83 -37.16
N GLU A 80 19.63 17.14 -36.87
CA GLU A 80 20.24 18.20 -37.69
C GLU A 80 21.78 18.16 -37.70
N LYS A 81 22.41 17.64 -36.64
CA LYS A 81 23.87 17.45 -36.58
C LYS A 81 24.31 16.20 -37.32
N LEU A 82 23.49 15.15 -37.33
CA LEU A 82 23.74 13.92 -38.07
C LEU A 82 23.61 14.12 -39.59
N ASP A 83 22.67 14.97 -40.02
CA ASP A 83 22.43 15.29 -41.43
C ASP A 83 23.58 16.12 -42.05
N ARG A 84 24.27 16.92 -41.22
CA ARG A 84 25.48 17.67 -41.62
C ARG A 84 26.74 16.80 -41.73
N LEU A 85 26.72 15.58 -41.19
CA LEU A 85 27.88 14.67 -41.16
C LEU A 85 27.81 13.53 -42.20
N LYS A 86 26.72 13.42 -42.97
CA LYS A 86 26.59 12.40 -44.02
C LYS A 86 26.56 13.00 -45.42
N GLY A 87 27.75 13.29 -45.93
CA GLY A 87 27.97 13.40 -47.37
C GLY A 87 28.45 12.07 -47.96
N VAL A 88 27.58 11.07 -48.13
CA VAL A 88 27.74 9.98 -49.13
C VAL A 88 26.35 9.43 -49.51
N GLN A 89 26.15 9.23 -50.82
CA GLN A 89 24.93 8.91 -51.58
C GLN A 89 24.09 7.70 -51.10
N PRO A 90 22.78 7.65 -51.45
CA PRO A 90 21.92 6.48 -51.28
C PRO A 90 22.01 5.50 -52.48
N PRO A 91 21.91 4.17 -52.28
CA PRO A 91 21.48 3.25 -53.33
C PRO A 91 19.94 3.07 -53.33
N PRO A 92 19.37 2.53 -54.42
CA PRO A 92 18.07 2.96 -54.91
C PRO A 92 16.87 2.29 -54.25
N ARG A 93 15.79 3.06 -54.29
CA ARG A 93 14.39 2.75 -53.99
C ARG A 93 13.93 1.42 -54.61
N ALA A 94 13.36 0.53 -53.81
CA ALA A 94 12.49 -0.55 -54.27
C ALA A 94 11.26 -0.65 -53.34
N GLU A 95 10.12 -0.21 -53.88
CA GLU A 95 8.76 -0.75 -53.75
C GLU A 95 8.16 -1.09 -52.36
N GLN A 96 7.13 -0.33 -52.00
CA GLN A 96 5.96 -0.81 -51.25
C GLN A 96 4.83 -1.14 -52.26
N PRO A 97 3.72 -1.81 -51.90
CA PRO A 97 3.48 -2.89 -50.92
C PRO A 97 2.67 -4.06 -51.57
N PRO A 98 2.09 -5.01 -50.81
CA PRO A 98 0.63 -4.88 -50.57
C PRO A 98 0.15 -5.25 -49.16
N GLN A 99 -1.01 -4.66 -48.83
CA GLN A 99 -1.86 -4.89 -47.67
C GLN A 99 -2.59 -6.26 -47.73
N GLN A 100 -2.88 -6.87 -46.57
CA GLN A 100 -4.03 -7.73 -46.23
C GLN A 100 -3.90 -8.03 -44.70
N GLN A 101 -4.75 -7.51 -43.79
CA GLN A 101 -6.06 -8.07 -43.34
C GLN A 101 -5.94 -9.59 -43.08
N GLU A 102 -6.16 -10.13 -41.87
CA GLU A 102 -7.39 -10.10 -41.07
C GLU A 102 -7.14 -10.70 -39.66
N GLU A 103 -8.08 -10.42 -38.75
CA GLU A 103 -8.22 -10.97 -37.39
C GLU A 103 -8.21 -12.51 -37.34
N GLN A 104 -7.63 -13.07 -36.29
CA GLN A 104 -8.09 -14.34 -35.71
C GLN A 104 -7.99 -14.27 -34.18
N LEU A 105 -9.16 -14.16 -33.57
CA LEU A 105 -9.43 -14.53 -32.18
C LEU A 105 -9.29 -16.06 -32.06
N GLU A 106 -8.46 -16.54 -31.15
CA GLU A 106 -8.62 -17.86 -30.53
C GLU A 106 -8.59 -17.70 -29.02
N GLU A 107 -9.75 -17.89 -28.39
CA GLU A 107 -9.88 -18.34 -27.01
C GLU A 107 -9.32 -19.76 -26.91
N VAL A 108 -8.33 -20.03 -26.07
CA VAL A 108 -8.22 -21.32 -25.35
C VAL A 108 -7.58 -21.09 -23.98
N ASP A 109 -8.43 -21.22 -22.98
CA ASP A 109 -8.32 -21.99 -21.73
C ASP A 109 -6.98 -22.18 -20.98
N ILE A 110 -7.17 -22.21 -19.67
CA ILE A 110 -6.23 -22.40 -18.58
C ILE A 110 -5.55 -23.77 -18.70
N GLU A 111 -4.23 -23.81 -18.81
CA GLU A 111 -3.46 -24.93 -18.29
C GLU A 111 -2.16 -24.45 -17.64
N ALA A 112 -2.02 -24.87 -16.39
CA ALA A 112 -0.91 -24.58 -15.50
C ALA A 112 0.42 -25.04 -16.12
N SER A 113 1.25 -24.08 -16.52
CA SER A 113 2.67 -24.34 -16.69
C SER A 113 3.34 -24.21 -15.33
N GLU A 114 3.28 -25.29 -14.53
CA GLU A 114 4.24 -25.55 -13.45
C GLU A 114 5.64 -25.65 -14.08
N GLN A 115 6.32 -24.51 -14.21
CA GLN A 115 7.76 -24.52 -14.42
C GLN A 115 8.42 -24.70 -13.05
N PRO A 116 9.33 -25.69 -12.89
CA PRO A 116 10.03 -25.91 -11.63
C PRO A 116 10.77 -24.64 -11.27
N VAL A 117 10.34 -24.01 -10.17
CA VAL A 117 11.03 -22.85 -9.61
C VAL A 117 12.35 -23.38 -9.04
N GLU A 118 13.38 -23.41 -9.88
CA GLU A 118 14.76 -23.61 -9.46
C GLU A 118 15.01 -22.59 -8.36
N ALA A 119 15.27 -23.11 -7.16
CA ALA A 119 15.32 -22.35 -5.92
C ALA A 119 16.28 -21.17 -6.07
N ALA A 120 15.70 -19.99 -6.29
CA ALA A 120 16.44 -18.76 -6.18
C ALA A 120 17.08 -18.75 -4.78
N PRO A 121 18.38 -18.43 -4.66
CA PRO A 121 19.01 -18.32 -3.35
C PRO A 121 18.15 -17.37 -2.48
N PRO A 122 18.03 -17.64 -1.17
CA PRO A 122 17.15 -16.87 -0.29
C PRO A 122 17.49 -15.40 -0.48
N ARG A 123 16.57 -14.66 -1.13
CA ARG A 123 16.79 -13.24 -1.39
C ARG A 123 17.00 -12.62 -0.02
N PRO A 124 18.12 -11.92 0.23
CA PRO A 124 18.32 -11.28 1.53
C PRO A 124 17.12 -10.36 1.74
N ILE A 125 16.36 -10.61 2.82
CA ILE A 125 15.19 -9.81 3.18
C ILE A 125 15.60 -8.36 3.04
N SER A 126 14.94 -7.63 2.15
CA SER A 126 15.24 -6.22 1.94
C SER A 126 15.13 -5.50 3.28
N LEU A 127 15.96 -4.49 3.52
CA LEU A 127 15.89 -3.71 4.76
C LEU A 127 14.47 -3.17 5.02
N ARG A 128 13.75 -2.84 3.92
CA ARG A 128 12.32 -2.54 3.93
C ARG A 128 11.47 -3.67 4.53
N GLY A 129 11.65 -4.91 4.07
CA GLY A 129 10.98 -6.07 4.64
C GLY A 129 11.29 -6.28 6.14
N ARG A 130 12.52 -5.96 6.57
CA ARG A 130 12.89 -6.03 8.00
C ARG A 130 12.18 -4.96 8.85
N PHE A 131 11.97 -3.76 8.30
CA PHE A 131 11.17 -2.73 8.98
C PHE A 131 9.68 -3.05 8.99
N THR A 132 9.14 -3.69 7.95
CA THR A 132 7.77 -4.20 7.96
C THR A 132 7.56 -5.22 9.06
N ILE A 133 8.52 -6.14 9.26
CA ILE A 133 8.51 -7.10 10.37
C ILE A 133 8.54 -6.36 11.72
N LEU A 134 9.37 -5.32 11.86
CA LEU A 134 9.44 -4.54 13.09
C LEU A 134 8.12 -3.80 13.40
N LYS A 135 7.50 -3.18 12.39
CA LYS A 135 6.17 -2.55 12.50
C LYS A 135 5.11 -3.59 12.89
N TRP A 136 5.18 -4.79 12.31
CA TRP A 136 4.27 -5.89 12.64
C TRP A 136 4.43 -6.36 14.09
N ILE A 137 5.65 -6.60 14.57
CA ILE A 137 5.92 -6.93 15.99
C ILE A 137 5.33 -5.85 16.90
N TRP A 138 5.53 -4.58 16.54
CA TRP A 138 4.99 -3.47 17.33
C TRP A 138 3.47 -3.49 17.40
N SER A 139 2.79 -3.69 16.27
CA SER A 139 1.33 -3.79 16.24
C SER A 139 0.82 -4.96 17.09
N LEU A 140 1.51 -6.10 17.10
CA LEU A 140 1.14 -7.23 17.96
C LEU A 140 1.26 -6.90 19.46
N LEU A 141 2.33 -6.18 19.85
CA LEU A 141 2.48 -5.71 21.23
C LEU A 141 1.42 -4.67 21.62
N ASP A 142 0.96 -3.85 20.66
CA ASP A 142 -0.14 -2.91 20.88
C ASP A 142 -1.50 -3.59 21.03
N LEU A 143 -1.68 -4.74 20.40
CA LEU A 143 -2.84 -5.63 20.61
C LEU A 143 -2.78 -6.38 21.96
N GLY A 144 -1.67 -6.27 22.70
CA GLY A 144 -1.50 -6.87 24.02
C GLY A 144 -0.96 -8.30 23.99
N LEU A 145 -0.38 -8.76 22.88
CA LEU A 145 0.28 -10.07 22.83
C LEU A 145 1.58 -10.06 23.64
N GLU A 146 1.86 -11.16 24.33
CA GLU A 146 3.13 -11.34 25.03
C GLU A 146 4.25 -11.74 24.06
N PRO A 147 5.52 -11.50 24.42
CA PRO A 147 6.66 -11.87 23.57
C PRO A 147 6.67 -13.35 23.15
N GLU A 148 6.24 -14.23 24.04
CA GLU A 148 6.14 -15.67 23.85
C GLU A 148 5.09 -16.05 22.78
N ASP A 149 3.95 -15.35 22.78
CA ASP A 149 2.89 -15.54 21.79
C ASP A 149 3.34 -15.08 20.40
N ILE A 150 4.06 -13.96 20.34
CA ILE A 150 4.61 -13.42 19.09
C ILE A 150 5.65 -14.38 18.51
N ASN A 151 6.46 -15.03 19.36
CA ASN A 151 7.44 -16.01 18.93
C ASN A 151 6.76 -17.25 18.34
N SER A 152 5.76 -17.79 19.06
CA SER A 152 4.97 -18.93 18.60
C SER A 152 4.25 -18.63 17.29
N LEU A 153 3.69 -17.42 17.15
CA LEU A 153 3.08 -16.94 15.92
C LEU A 153 4.08 -16.80 14.78
N SER A 154 5.31 -16.33 15.08
CA SER A 154 6.35 -16.19 14.06
C SER A 154 6.84 -17.55 13.52
N GLU A 155 6.96 -18.56 14.39
CA GLU A 155 7.30 -19.93 14.00
C GLU A 155 6.20 -20.56 13.14
N TYR A 156 4.94 -20.37 13.55
CA TYR A 156 3.78 -20.83 12.79
C TYR A 156 3.72 -20.18 11.40
N CYS A 157 3.92 -18.87 11.32
CA CYS A 157 3.89 -18.14 10.05
C CYS A 157 5.09 -18.46 9.15
N GLU A 158 6.25 -18.82 9.70
CA GLU A 158 7.38 -19.34 8.93
C GLU A 158 7.09 -20.74 8.37
N HIS A 159 6.50 -21.63 9.18
CA HIS A 159 6.13 -22.98 8.74
C HIS A 159 5.13 -23.00 7.57
N LEU A 160 4.25 -21.99 7.52
CA LEU A 160 3.26 -21.83 6.45
C LEU A 160 3.78 -21.04 5.25
N GLY A 161 5.00 -20.50 5.31
CA GLY A 161 5.59 -19.69 4.24
C GLY A 161 5.04 -18.26 4.13
N TYR A 162 4.34 -17.75 5.16
CA TYR A 162 3.92 -16.35 5.22
C TYR A 162 5.09 -15.41 5.55
N LEU A 163 6.11 -15.91 6.25
CA LEU A 163 7.37 -15.22 6.46
C LEU A 163 8.53 -15.93 5.76
N PRO A 164 9.58 -15.18 5.35
CA PRO A 164 10.82 -15.77 4.86
C PRO A 164 11.46 -16.69 5.89
N GLU A 165 12.16 -17.73 5.42
CA GLU A 165 12.93 -18.62 6.28
C GLU A 165 13.93 -17.85 7.15
N GLY A 166 14.01 -18.24 8.43
CA GLY A 166 14.85 -17.61 9.44
C GLY A 166 14.28 -16.32 10.03
N SER A 167 13.06 -15.92 9.67
CA SER A 167 12.43 -14.72 10.23
C SER A 167 12.04 -14.90 11.70
N SER A 168 11.60 -16.10 12.11
CA SER A 168 11.28 -16.41 13.51
C SER A 168 12.45 -16.16 14.45
N TRP A 169 13.67 -16.51 14.03
CA TRP A 169 14.89 -16.27 14.79
C TRP A 169 15.14 -14.78 15.02
N PHE A 170 14.97 -13.95 13.99
CA PHE A 170 15.17 -12.51 14.13
C PHE A 170 14.05 -11.85 14.93
N ILE A 171 12.80 -12.27 14.73
CA ILE A 171 11.63 -11.78 15.47
C ILE A 171 11.80 -12.07 16.96
N SER A 172 12.11 -13.31 17.34
CA SER A 172 12.32 -13.67 18.75
C SER A 172 13.44 -12.90 19.43
N ARG A 173 14.46 -12.48 18.68
CA ARG A 173 15.52 -11.60 19.21
C ARG A 173 15.08 -10.15 19.35
N LEU A 174 14.23 -9.67 18.44
CA LEU A 174 13.73 -8.30 18.44
C LEU A 174 12.61 -8.05 19.43
N THR A 175 11.65 -8.97 19.57
CA THR A 175 10.45 -8.80 20.41
C THR A 175 10.75 -8.24 21.81
N PRO A 176 11.71 -8.79 22.60
CA PRO A 176 12.03 -8.24 23.92
C PRO A 176 12.71 -6.86 23.88
N ILE A 177 13.36 -6.49 22.76
CA ILE A 177 13.94 -5.16 22.56
C ILE A 177 12.83 -4.15 22.28
N VAL A 178 11.89 -4.53 21.42
CA VAL A 178 10.73 -3.70 21.04
C VAL A 178 9.84 -3.44 22.26
N GLU A 179 9.55 -4.47 23.05
CA GLU A 179 8.81 -4.34 24.31
C GLU A 179 9.49 -3.36 25.28
N LYS A 180 10.81 -3.50 25.49
CA LYS A 180 11.58 -2.58 26.34
C LYS A 180 11.61 -1.16 25.79
N ALA A 181 11.67 -0.98 24.47
CA ALA A 181 11.61 0.32 23.83
C ALA A 181 10.25 0.99 24.05
N ARG A 182 9.17 0.21 23.94
CA ARG A 182 7.78 0.64 24.19
C ARG A 182 7.58 1.10 25.63
N VAL A 183 8.04 0.31 26.62
CA VAL A 183 7.96 0.68 28.05
C VAL A 183 8.73 1.98 28.34
N LYS A 184 9.79 2.25 27.59
CA LYS A 184 10.58 3.48 27.69
C LYS A 184 9.99 4.68 26.93
N GLY A 185 8.87 4.50 26.24
CA GLY A 185 8.20 5.54 25.47
C GLY A 185 8.94 5.94 24.18
N ILE A 186 9.79 5.07 23.65
CA ILE A 186 10.43 5.25 22.34
C ILE A 186 9.38 4.95 21.27
N SER A 187 9.30 5.72 20.18
CA SER A 187 8.38 5.41 19.08
C SER A 187 8.93 4.32 18.15
N VAL A 188 8.06 3.69 17.36
CA VAL A 188 8.46 2.70 16.34
C VAL A 188 9.48 3.33 15.39
N GLU A 189 9.23 4.56 14.98
CA GLU A 189 10.01 5.31 14.01
C GLU A 189 11.37 5.68 14.59
N GLU A 190 11.43 6.12 15.85
CA GLU A 190 12.69 6.35 16.56
C GLU A 190 13.53 5.05 16.66
N LEU A 191 12.89 3.91 16.92
CA LEU A 191 13.58 2.62 16.94
C LEU A 191 14.10 2.22 15.54
N ILE A 192 13.30 2.43 14.49
CA ILE A 192 13.71 2.21 13.08
C ILE A 192 14.92 3.08 12.74
N LEU A 193 14.88 4.37 13.09
CA LEU A 193 15.99 5.30 12.84
C LEU A 193 17.27 4.90 13.57
N ASN A 194 17.17 4.40 14.80
CA ASN A 194 18.32 3.89 15.53
C ASN A 194 18.92 2.64 14.87
N ILE A 195 18.10 1.71 14.40
CA ILE A 195 18.53 0.52 13.67
C ILE A 195 19.16 0.91 12.32
N TYR A 196 18.59 1.90 11.64
CA TYR A 196 19.14 2.47 10.41
C TYR A 196 20.52 3.10 10.66
N GLY A 197 20.66 3.90 11.73
CA GLY A 197 21.93 4.50 12.13
C GLY A 197 23.01 3.46 12.41
N ALA A 198 22.66 2.36 13.08
CA ALA A 198 23.58 1.25 13.32
C ALA A 198 24.01 0.55 12.01
N ALA A 199 23.09 0.35 11.08
CA ALA A 199 23.38 -0.24 9.78
C ALA A 199 24.28 0.69 8.91
N ALA A 200 24.03 2.00 8.95
CA ALA A 200 24.85 3.00 8.27
C ALA A 200 26.28 3.06 8.85
N ALA A 201 26.41 3.04 10.19
CA ALA A 201 27.70 2.97 10.87
C ALA A 201 28.47 1.68 10.55
N SER A 202 27.75 0.60 10.23
CA SER A 202 28.32 -0.69 9.83
C SER A 202 28.76 -0.74 8.36
N GLY A 203 28.61 0.36 7.62
CA GLY A 203 29.00 0.43 6.20
C GLY A 203 28.06 -0.29 5.24
N ILE A 204 26.85 -0.65 5.69
CA ILE A 204 25.83 -1.22 4.81
C ILE A 204 25.30 -0.08 3.93
N ALA A 205 25.48 -0.20 2.61
CA ALA A 205 24.95 0.73 1.63
C ALA A 205 23.42 0.70 1.64
N LEU A 206 22.83 1.57 2.46
CA LEU A 206 21.40 1.77 2.56
C LEU A 206 20.94 2.71 1.44
N ARG A 207 19.81 2.38 0.83
CA ARG A 207 19.14 3.27 -0.12
C ARG A 207 18.56 4.46 0.65
N PRO A 208 18.90 5.71 0.28
CA PRO A 208 18.48 6.91 1.02
C PRO A 208 16.96 7.11 1.02
N GLU A 209 16.24 6.49 0.09
CA GLU A 209 14.78 6.52 -0.01
C GLU A 209 14.11 5.85 1.20
N ASP A 210 14.64 4.70 1.65
CA ASP A 210 14.13 3.94 2.79
C ASP A 210 14.34 4.70 4.13
N ALA A 211 15.40 5.53 4.18
CA ALA A 211 15.72 6.37 5.32
C ALA A 211 14.84 7.61 5.39
N MET A 212 14.62 8.27 4.25
CA MET A 212 13.79 9.45 4.16
C MET A 212 12.34 9.15 4.52
N GLU A 213 11.77 8.03 4.07
CA GLU A 213 10.40 7.62 4.42
C GLU A 213 10.24 7.49 5.95
N ALA A 214 11.17 6.82 6.62
CA ALA A 214 11.18 6.68 8.09
C ALA A 214 11.40 8.02 8.82
N VAL A 215 12.27 8.90 8.31
CA VAL A 215 12.51 10.24 8.88
C VAL A 215 11.27 11.12 8.72
N PHE A 216 10.60 11.10 7.57
CA PHE A 216 9.41 11.90 7.32
C PHE A 216 8.22 11.44 8.18
N ASP A 217 8.05 10.13 8.37
CA ASP A 217 7.04 9.58 9.28
C ASP A 217 7.33 10.00 10.75
N ALA A 218 8.58 9.87 11.21
CA ALA A 218 8.99 10.29 12.55
C ALA A 218 8.75 11.79 12.78
N LEU A 219 9.11 12.63 11.81
CA LEU A 219 8.94 14.08 11.89
C LEU A 219 7.46 14.47 11.91
N ARG A 220 6.61 13.81 11.11
CA ARG A 220 5.15 14.03 11.11
C ARG A 220 4.51 13.67 12.45
N LEU A 221 4.94 12.59 13.09
CA LEU A 221 4.45 12.20 14.43
C LEU A 221 4.97 13.12 15.55
N SER A 222 6.20 13.63 15.44
CA SER A 222 6.74 14.60 16.41
C SER A 222 6.06 15.98 16.35
N ALA A 223 5.41 16.29 15.21
CA ALA A 223 4.66 17.52 15.00
C ALA A 223 3.19 17.44 15.46
N ALA A 224 2.68 16.24 15.76
CA ALA A 224 1.36 16.08 16.37
C ALA A 224 1.44 16.35 17.87
N PRO A 225 0.54 17.18 18.46
CA PRO A 225 0.56 17.45 19.88
C PRO A 225 0.32 16.15 20.65
N ARG A 226 1.32 15.73 21.43
CA ARG A 226 1.21 14.63 22.39
C ARG A 226 0.21 15.04 23.47
N CYS A 227 -1.07 14.67 23.32
CA CYS A 227 -2.03 14.75 24.42
C CYS A 227 -1.59 13.75 25.50
N ARG A 228 -1.20 14.30 26.65
CA ARG A 228 -0.99 13.55 27.89
C ARG A 228 -2.30 13.09 28.48
#